data_AF-A0A7G5GTY7-F1
#
_entry.id   AF-A0A7G5GTY7-F1
#
_cell.length_a   1.000
_cell.length_b   1.000
_cell.length_c   1.000
_cell.angle_alpha   90.00
_cell.angle_beta   90.00
_cell.angle_gamma   90.00
#
_symmetry.space_group_name_H-M   'P 1'
#
loop_
_entity.id
_entity.type
_entity.pdbx_description
1 polymer ?
#
loop_
_entity_poly.entity_id
_entity_poly.type
_entity_poly.pdbx_seq_one_letter_code
_entity_poly.pdbx_strand_id
1 'polypeptide(L)'
;MKKTKFTEAQIVFALRQADTGTVVAEVCRKMGISEATFYNWKKKYGGLGVPELRRLRQLEEENQQLKQLVADLSLDKQMLQYVVKKKALRPVQKRGLAQSLMSDYRISQRRACAVLLLRRSTWFYKAHRRDDSILRKRIREIAETRVRYGCQRIFTLLRREGWRDNHKRVHRLYRLGGLNLRSKRPRRNRAAAHRLERPQRSTIHQCWSMDFVADQLFDGRKIRALTIVDNYSRQCLAIHVGLSLKGEDVVRVMNH
;
A
#
# COMPACT_ATOMS: atom_id res chain seq x y z
N MET A 1 8.04 -45.57 -22.04
CA MET A 1 7.86 -46.40 -23.25
C MET A 1 9.16 -47.13 -23.54
N LYS A 2 9.11 -48.43 -23.88
CA LYS A 2 10.31 -49.16 -24.36
C LYS A 2 10.85 -48.45 -25.60
N LYS A 3 12.14 -48.12 -25.64
CA LYS A 3 12.79 -47.55 -26.83
C LYS A 3 12.69 -48.57 -27.97
N THR A 4 12.19 -48.15 -29.12
CA THR A 4 12.14 -49.00 -30.31
C THR A 4 13.56 -49.29 -30.80
N LYS A 5 13.77 -50.51 -31.30
CA LYS A 5 15.08 -50.96 -31.80
C LYS A 5 15.54 -50.21 -33.07
N PHE A 6 14.59 -49.62 -33.80
CA PHE A 6 14.81 -48.87 -35.03
C PHE A 6 14.53 -47.39 -34.82
N THR A 7 15.38 -46.54 -35.41
CA THR A 7 15.18 -45.09 -35.48
C THR A 7 14.15 -44.74 -36.55
N GLU A 8 13.43 -43.63 -36.40
CA GLU A 8 12.49 -43.16 -37.43
C GLU A 8 13.15 -42.94 -38.79
N ALA A 9 14.42 -42.50 -38.82
CA ALA A 9 15.18 -42.38 -40.06
C ALA A 9 15.39 -43.73 -40.76
N GLN A 10 15.68 -44.79 -40.00
CA GLN A 10 15.80 -46.16 -40.54
C GLN A 10 14.46 -46.70 -41.04
N ILE A 11 13.37 -46.39 -40.35
CA ILE A 11 12.01 -46.78 -40.76
C ILE A 11 11.64 -46.13 -42.09
N VAL A 12 11.85 -44.81 -42.22
CA VAL A 12 11.54 -44.06 -43.45
C VAL A 12 12.44 -44.46 -44.60
N PHE A 13 13.71 -44.78 -44.33
CA PHE A 13 14.62 -45.29 -45.33
C PHE A 13 14.16 -46.63 -45.90
N ALA A 14 13.70 -47.56 -45.04
CA ALA A 14 13.14 -48.83 -45.47
C ALA A 14 11.85 -48.65 -46.30
N LEU A 15 10.97 -47.71 -45.92
CA LEU A 15 9.78 -47.39 -46.70
C LEU A 15 10.13 -46.81 -48.08
N ARG A 16 11.11 -45.89 -48.14
CA ARG A 16 11.60 -45.32 -49.41
C ARG A 16 12.21 -46.36 -50.34
N GLN A 17 12.95 -47.34 -49.82
CA GLN A 17 13.50 -48.42 -50.65
C GLN A 17 12.38 -49.18 -51.38
N ALA A 18 11.30 -49.51 -50.67
CA ALA A 18 10.14 -50.16 -51.26
C ALA A 18 9.42 -49.26 -52.28
N ASP A 19 9.29 -47.96 -52.01
CA ASP A 19 8.69 -47.00 -52.94
C ASP A 19 9.55 -46.80 -54.20
N THR A 20 10.88 -46.99 -54.13
CA THR A 20 11.80 -46.98 -55.29
C THR A 20 11.84 -48.31 -56.07
N GLY A 21 11.04 -49.30 -55.70
CA GLY A 21 10.84 -50.53 -56.48
C GLY A 21 11.49 -51.80 -55.94
N THR A 22 12.15 -51.79 -54.77
CA THR A 22 12.62 -53.04 -54.15
C THR A 22 11.45 -53.82 -53.56
N VAL A 23 11.45 -55.15 -53.69
CA VAL A 23 10.37 -56.00 -53.15
C VAL A 23 10.33 -55.92 -51.62
N VAL A 24 9.13 -55.72 -51.05
CA VAL A 24 8.93 -55.54 -49.60
C VAL A 24 9.53 -56.70 -48.77
N ALA A 25 9.44 -57.94 -49.27
CA ALA A 25 10.02 -59.12 -48.64
C ALA A 25 11.54 -59.02 -48.47
N GLU A 26 12.26 -58.43 -49.43
CA GLU A 26 13.72 -58.25 -49.35
C GLU A 26 14.12 -57.16 -48.35
N VAL A 27 13.37 -56.06 -48.31
CA VAL A 27 13.55 -54.98 -47.31
C VAL A 27 13.34 -55.53 -45.90
N CYS A 28 12.30 -56.36 -45.70
CA CYS A 28 12.03 -57.02 -44.44
C CYS A 28 13.15 -57.98 -44.01
N ARG A 29 13.70 -58.75 -44.95
CA ARG A 29 14.86 -59.64 -44.72
C ARG A 29 16.11 -58.87 -44.30
N LYS A 30 16.45 -57.80 -45.02
CA LYS A 30 17.66 -56.98 -44.75
C LYS A 30 17.56 -56.24 -43.41
N MET A 31 16.37 -55.77 -43.05
CA MET A 31 16.14 -55.05 -41.80
C MET A 31 15.85 -55.96 -40.60
N GLY A 32 15.64 -57.27 -40.82
CA GLY A 32 15.31 -58.24 -39.78
C GLY A 32 13.95 -57.98 -39.13
N ILE A 33 12.95 -57.61 -39.93
CA ILE A 33 11.57 -57.30 -39.49
C ILE A 33 10.55 -58.15 -40.24
N SER A 34 9.34 -58.30 -39.69
CA SER A 34 8.23 -58.95 -40.39
C SER A 34 7.49 -57.99 -41.33
N GLU A 35 6.86 -58.52 -42.39
CA GLU A 35 6.05 -57.73 -43.32
C GLU A 35 4.91 -56.98 -42.61
N ALA A 36 4.30 -57.59 -41.60
CA ALA A 36 3.30 -56.93 -40.77
C ALA A 36 3.85 -55.66 -40.08
N THR A 37 5.11 -55.71 -39.63
CA THR A 37 5.79 -54.55 -39.03
C THR A 37 6.03 -53.47 -40.09
N PHE A 38 6.42 -53.86 -41.30
CA PHE A 38 6.63 -52.95 -42.42
C PHE A 38 5.33 -52.22 -42.83
N TYR A 39 4.21 -52.93 -42.99
CA TYR A 39 2.94 -52.29 -43.33
C TYR A 39 2.41 -51.40 -42.19
N ASN A 40 2.64 -51.78 -40.93
CA ASN A 40 2.36 -50.90 -39.78
C ASN A 40 3.20 -49.61 -39.83
N TRP A 41 4.46 -49.68 -40.24
CA TRP A 41 5.29 -48.50 -40.48
C TRP A 41 4.79 -47.69 -41.67
N LYS A 42 4.40 -48.33 -42.77
CA LYS A 42 3.84 -47.65 -43.96
C LYS A 42 2.55 -46.90 -43.62
N LYS A 43 1.69 -47.47 -42.78
CA LYS A 43 0.47 -46.80 -42.29
C LYS A 43 0.78 -45.57 -41.43
N LYS A 44 1.86 -45.60 -40.64
CA LYS A 44 2.20 -44.55 -39.66
C LYS A 44 3.12 -43.46 -40.21
N TYR A 45 4.01 -43.81 -41.13
CA TYR A 45 5.07 -42.93 -41.66
C TYR A 45 5.05 -42.83 -43.19
N GLY A 46 4.14 -43.53 -43.88
CA GLY A 46 3.99 -43.45 -45.33
C GLY A 46 3.58 -42.05 -45.76
N GLY A 47 4.25 -41.52 -46.79
CA GLY A 47 4.03 -40.15 -47.28
C GLY A 47 4.78 -39.06 -46.51
N LEU A 48 5.45 -39.38 -45.39
CA LEU A 48 6.27 -38.43 -44.63
C LEU A 48 7.76 -38.60 -44.92
N GLY A 49 8.41 -37.54 -45.35
CA GLY A 49 9.86 -37.48 -45.47
C GLY A 49 10.57 -37.38 -44.12
N VAL A 50 11.85 -37.77 -44.08
CA VAL A 50 12.73 -37.55 -42.91
C VAL A 50 12.72 -36.10 -42.40
N PRO A 51 12.70 -35.05 -43.27
CA PRO A 51 12.60 -33.66 -42.81
C PRO A 51 11.27 -33.33 -42.12
N GLU A 52 10.16 -33.85 -42.63
CA GLU A 52 8.82 -33.62 -42.08
C GLU A 52 8.67 -34.28 -40.72
N LEU A 53 9.21 -35.48 -40.53
CA LEU A 53 9.23 -36.15 -39.23
C LEU A 53 10.09 -35.42 -38.20
N ARG A 54 11.25 -34.89 -38.60
CA ARG A 54 12.06 -34.04 -37.72
C ARG A 54 11.30 -32.79 -37.28
N ARG A 55 10.64 -32.11 -38.22
CA ARG A 55 9.82 -30.93 -37.93
C ARG A 55 8.65 -31.26 -37.01
N LEU A 56 7.97 -32.38 -37.24
CA LEU A 56 6.84 -32.82 -36.42
C LEU A 56 7.28 -33.11 -34.99
N ARG A 57 8.42 -33.77 -34.81
CA ARG A 57 8.99 -34.04 -33.49
C ARG A 57 9.42 -32.76 -32.77
N GLN A 58 10.05 -31.82 -33.48
CA GLN A 58 10.38 -30.50 -32.92
C GLN A 58 9.12 -29.75 -32.47
N LEU A 59 8.07 -29.75 -33.30
CA LEU A 59 6.80 -29.11 -32.96
C LEU A 59 6.11 -29.80 -31.77
N GLU A 60 6.24 -31.12 -31.61
CA GLU A 60 5.74 -31.84 -30.45
C GLU A 60 6.48 -31.44 -29.17
N GLU A 61 7.81 -31.33 -29.22
CA GLU A 61 8.64 -30.87 -28.10
C GLU A 61 8.31 -29.43 -27.72
N GLU A 62 8.22 -28.53 -28.70
CA GLU A 62 7.83 -27.13 -28.49
C GLU A 62 6.41 -27.04 -27.90
N ASN A 63 5.45 -27.80 -28.42
CA ASN A 63 4.10 -27.85 -27.86
C ASN A 63 4.08 -28.37 -26.42
N GLN A 64 4.92 -29.36 -26.09
CA GLN A 64 5.03 -29.85 -24.72
C GLN A 64 5.58 -28.78 -23.78
N GLN A 65 6.64 -28.07 -24.20
CA GLN A 65 7.22 -26.97 -23.44
C GLN A 65 6.23 -25.82 -23.25
N LEU A 66 5.51 -25.43 -24.32
CA LEU A 66 4.49 -24.39 -24.27
C LEU A 66 3.33 -24.77 -23.35
N LYS A 67 2.86 -26.03 -23.39
CA LYS A 67 1.81 -26.51 -22.49
C LYS A 67 2.24 -26.43 -21.02
N GLN A 68 3.49 -26.81 -20.71
CA GLN A 68 4.04 -26.66 -19.35
C GLN A 68 4.10 -25.18 -18.94
N LEU A 69 4.61 -24.32 -19.80
CA LEU A 69 4.74 -22.89 -19.51
C LEU A 69 3.37 -22.23 -19.30
N VAL A 70 2.38 -22.56 -20.12
CA VAL A 70 0.99 -22.07 -19.97
C VAL A 70 0.37 -22.56 -18.66
N ALA A 71 0.60 -23.81 -18.26
CA ALA A 71 0.12 -24.34 -16.99
C ALA A 71 0.73 -23.58 -15.80
N ASP A 72 2.06 -23.36 -15.82
CA ASP A 72 2.76 -22.62 -14.77
C ASP A 72 2.31 -21.17 -14.68
N LEU A 73 2.20 -20.46 -15.81
CA LEU A 73 1.72 -19.08 -15.84
C LEU A 73 0.24 -18.97 -15.41
N SER A 74 -0.59 -19.96 -15.75
CA SER A 74 -1.99 -19.99 -15.36
C SER A 74 -2.15 -20.15 -13.84
N LEU A 75 -1.33 -20.99 -13.21
CA LEU A 75 -1.28 -21.10 -11.75
C LEU A 75 -0.82 -19.79 -11.10
N ASP A 76 0.24 -19.17 -11.65
CA ASP A 76 0.74 -17.89 -11.14
C ASP A 76 -0.31 -16.78 -11.26
N LYS A 77 -1.06 -16.73 -12.37
CA LYS A 77 -2.20 -15.81 -12.55
C LYS A 77 -3.28 -16.00 -11.49
N GLN A 78 -3.69 -17.24 -11.21
CA GLN A 78 -4.70 -17.53 -10.18
C GLN A 78 -4.23 -17.08 -8.80
N MET A 79 -2.96 -17.37 -8.45
CA MET A 79 -2.37 -16.94 -7.19
C MET A 79 -2.31 -15.41 -7.10
N LEU A 80 -1.90 -14.70 -8.16
CA LEU A 80 -1.87 -13.25 -8.18
C LEU A 80 -3.27 -12.64 -8.00
N GLN A 81 -4.29 -13.20 -8.65
CA GLN A 81 -5.68 -12.75 -8.47
C GLN A 81 -6.15 -12.91 -7.03
N TYR A 82 -5.82 -14.04 -6.37
CA TYR A 82 -6.09 -14.24 -4.94
C TYR A 82 -5.39 -13.19 -4.07
N VAL A 83 -4.12 -12.89 -4.35
CA VAL A 83 -3.33 -11.90 -3.60
C VAL A 83 -3.89 -10.50 -3.76
N VAL A 84 -4.21 -10.08 -4.99
CA VAL A 84 -4.75 -8.74 -5.29
C VAL A 84 -6.06 -8.52 -4.54
N LYS A 85 -6.94 -9.53 -4.47
CA LYS A 85 -8.18 -9.46 -3.67
C LYS A 85 -7.91 -9.17 -2.19
N LYS A 86 -6.83 -9.70 -1.61
CA LYS A 86 -6.49 -9.54 -0.19
C LYS A 86 -5.70 -8.26 0.15
N LYS A 87 -5.25 -7.48 -0.84
CA LYS A 87 -4.60 -6.15 -0.67
C LYS A 87 -3.50 -6.09 0.41
N ALA A 88 -2.61 -7.09 0.48
CA ALA A 88 -1.54 -7.11 1.47
C ALA A 88 -0.38 -6.16 1.11
N LEU A 89 -0.28 -5.04 1.83
CA LEU A 89 0.74 -4.01 1.61
C LEU A 89 1.96 -4.16 2.54
N ARG A 90 1.78 -4.71 3.74
CA ARG A 90 2.86 -4.79 4.75
C ARG A 90 3.62 -6.12 4.67
N PRO A 91 4.94 -6.16 4.96
CA PRO A 91 5.72 -7.40 4.96
C PRO A 91 5.16 -8.51 5.88
N VAL A 92 4.54 -8.14 7.00
CA VAL A 92 3.87 -9.11 7.90
C VAL A 92 2.66 -9.74 7.23
N GLN A 93 1.83 -8.94 6.55
CA GLN A 93 0.67 -9.44 5.81
C GLN A 93 1.11 -10.31 4.63
N LYS A 94 2.15 -9.89 3.90
CA LYS A 94 2.74 -10.69 2.82
C LYS A 94 3.28 -12.03 3.30
N ARG A 95 3.89 -12.11 4.49
CA ARG A 95 4.31 -13.39 5.08
C ARG A 95 3.12 -14.30 5.37
N GLY A 96 2.06 -13.77 5.97
CA GLY A 96 0.82 -14.54 6.17
C GLY A 96 0.25 -15.06 4.85
N LEU A 97 0.19 -14.21 3.82
CA LEU A 97 -0.28 -14.63 2.49
C LEU A 97 0.61 -15.68 1.83
N ALA A 98 1.93 -15.58 1.93
CA ALA A 98 2.81 -16.61 1.35
C ALA A 98 2.57 -17.96 2.03
N GLN A 99 2.31 -17.96 3.34
CA GLN A 99 1.97 -19.18 4.06
C GLN A 99 0.64 -19.78 3.57
N SER A 100 -0.38 -18.94 3.34
CA SER A 100 -1.65 -19.39 2.73
C SER A 100 -1.46 -19.90 1.30
N LEU A 101 -0.66 -19.23 0.46
CA LEU A 101 -0.40 -19.71 -0.91
C LEU A 101 0.32 -21.07 -0.90
N MET A 102 1.24 -21.28 0.04
CA MET A 102 1.92 -22.57 0.20
C MET A 102 0.95 -23.69 0.60
N SER A 103 -0.01 -23.42 1.50
CA SER A 103 -1.02 -24.42 1.89
C SER A 103 -2.03 -24.68 0.77
N ASP A 104 -2.54 -23.62 0.14
CA ASP A 104 -3.68 -23.68 -0.77
C ASP A 104 -3.27 -24.25 -2.13
N TYR A 105 -2.09 -23.86 -2.63
CA TYR A 105 -1.58 -24.25 -3.97
C TYR A 105 -0.44 -25.27 -3.92
N ARG A 106 -0.04 -25.73 -2.72
CA ARG A 106 1.06 -26.71 -2.51
C ARG A 106 2.37 -26.31 -3.19
N ILE A 107 2.65 -25.01 -3.25
CA ILE A 107 3.86 -24.48 -3.88
C ILE A 107 5.02 -24.33 -2.89
N SER A 108 6.24 -24.30 -3.42
CA SER A 108 7.43 -24.03 -2.60
C SER A 108 7.44 -22.60 -2.05
N GLN A 109 8.10 -22.42 -0.90
CA GLN A 109 8.33 -21.10 -0.30
C GLN A 109 8.99 -20.12 -1.29
N ARG A 110 9.89 -20.59 -2.17
CA ARG A 110 10.54 -19.75 -3.18
C ARG A 110 9.53 -19.18 -4.15
N ARG A 111 8.65 -20.03 -4.69
CA ARG A 111 7.60 -19.62 -5.63
C ARG A 111 6.61 -18.67 -4.96
N ALA A 112 6.20 -18.96 -3.71
CA ALA A 112 5.30 -18.09 -2.97
C ALA A 112 5.89 -16.69 -2.71
N CYS A 113 7.17 -16.62 -2.35
CA CYS A 113 7.87 -15.35 -2.17
C CYS A 113 8.03 -14.58 -3.50
N ALA A 114 8.32 -15.29 -4.61
CA ALA A 114 8.44 -14.68 -5.93
C ALA A 114 7.12 -14.04 -6.38
N VAL A 115 6.01 -14.78 -6.29
CA VAL A 115 4.66 -14.29 -6.66
C VAL A 115 4.27 -13.04 -5.85
N LEU A 116 4.62 -12.99 -4.56
CA LEU A 116 4.31 -11.85 -3.68
C LEU A 116 5.30 -10.69 -3.76
N LEU A 117 6.35 -10.82 -4.58
CA LEU A 117 7.49 -9.91 -4.63
C LEU A 117 8.07 -9.66 -3.22
N LEU A 118 8.18 -10.72 -2.43
CA LEU A 118 8.74 -10.71 -1.08
C LEU A 118 10.18 -11.23 -1.13
N ARG A 119 11.15 -10.41 -0.68
CA ARG A 119 12.52 -10.91 -0.49
C ARG A 119 12.53 -12.05 0.53
N ARG A 120 13.24 -13.13 0.21
CA ARG A 120 13.36 -14.32 1.09
C ARG A 120 13.97 -13.99 2.45
N SER A 121 14.89 -13.02 2.54
CA SER A 121 15.43 -12.55 3.84
C SER A 121 14.33 -12.06 4.77
N THR A 122 13.31 -11.37 4.24
CA THR A 122 12.16 -10.89 5.00
C THR A 122 11.29 -12.04 5.52
N TRP A 123 11.23 -13.16 4.80
CA TRP A 123 10.53 -14.37 5.26
C TRP A 123 11.19 -14.94 6.53
N PHE A 124 12.50 -15.12 6.49
CA PHE A 124 13.28 -15.67 7.60
C PHE A 124 13.53 -14.67 8.74
N TYR A 125 13.29 -13.38 8.51
CA TYR A 125 13.50 -12.35 9.52
C TYR A 125 12.61 -12.56 10.76
N LYS A 126 13.25 -12.88 11.88
CA LYS A 126 12.67 -12.85 13.21
C LYS A 126 12.98 -11.50 13.85
N ALA A 127 11.94 -10.81 14.32
CA ALA A 127 12.14 -9.51 14.95
C ALA A 127 12.85 -9.68 16.30
N HIS A 128 14.09 -9.21 16.38
CA HIS A 128 14.83 -9.16 17.64
C HIS A 128 14.51 -7.85 18.35
N ARG A 129 13.75 -7.90 19.44
CA ARG A 129 13.48 -6.72 20.27
C ARG A 129 14.46 -6.70 21.43
N ARG A 130 15.07 -5.53 21.68
CA ARG A 130 15.79 -5.30 22.94
C ARG A 130 14.84 -5.49 24.12
N ASP A 131 15.37 -5.99 25.22
CA ASP A 131 14.63 -6.02 26.46
C ASP A 131 14.24 -4.59 26.88
N ASP A 132 12.95 -4.40 27.10
CA ASP A 132 12.35 -3.14 27.50
C ASP A 132 12.07 -3.11 29.01
N SER A 133 12.31 -4.22 29.74
CA SER A 133 11.95 -4.41 31.15
C SER A 133 12.54 -3.33 32.09
N ILE A 134 13.86 -3.15 32.04
CA ILE A 134 14.62 -2.27 32.95
C ILE A 134 14.23 -0.80 32.71
N LEU A 135 14.24 -0.38 31.44
CA LEU A 135 13.85 0.99 31.07
C LEU A 135 12.39 1.28 31.42
N ARG A 136 11.49 0.32 31.20
CA ARG A 136 10.07 0.47 31.55
C ARG A 136 9.86 0.59 33.06
N LYS A 137 10.58 -0.21 33.86
CA LYS A 137 10.57 -0.11 35.32
C LYS A 137 11.02 1.28 35.77
N ARG A 138 12.14 1.77 35.22
CA ARG A 138 12.67 3.10 35.58
C ARG A 138 11.74 4.25 35.18
N ILE A 139 11.14 4.18 33.98
CA ILE A 139 10.14 5.15 33.55
C ILE A 139 8.96 5.20 34.54
N ARG A 140 8.51 4.03 35.02
CA ARG A 140 7.42 3.93 35.99
C ARG A 140 7.80 4.54 37.33
N GLU A 141 8.97 4.22 37.87
CA GLU A 141 9.48 4.79 39.13
C GLU A 141 9.50 6.33 39.07
N ILE A 142 10.03 6.92 38.00
CA ILE A 142 10.07 8.38 37.83
C ILE A 142 8.65 8.96 37.75
N ALA A 143 7.74 8.28 37.04
CA ALA A 143 6.36 8.73 36.88
C ALA A 143 5.57 8.65 38.19
N GLU A 144 5.81 7.63 39.02
CA GLU A 144 5.21 7.46 40.34
C GLU A 144 5.72 8.52 41.33
N THR A 145 7.03 8.77 41.36
CA THR A 145 7.60 9.82 42.22
C THR A 145 7.16 11.22 41.77
N ARG A 146 7.01 11.46 40.46
CA ARG A 146 6.73 12.77 39.88
C ARG A 146 5.51 12.73 38.96
N VAL A 147 4.34 12.55 39.55
CA VAL A 147 3.05 12.35 38.86
C VAL A 147 2.71 13.41 37.80
N ARG A 148 3.20 14.65 37.92
CA ARG A 148 2.94 15.73 36.94
C ARG A 148 3.92 15.76 35.76
N TYR A 149 4.92 14.87 35.72
CA TYR A 149 5.95 14.90 34.69
C TYR A 149 5.48 14.15 33.45
N GLY A 150 5.39 14.88 32.33
CA GLY A 150 5.11 14.29 31.03
C GLY A 150 6.31 13.56 30.45
N CYS A 151 6.09 12.83 29.36
CA CYS A 151 7.12 12.03 28.68
C CYS A 151 8.43 12.79 28.43
N GLN A 152 8.36 14.07 28.03
CA GLN A 152 9.56 14.85 27.72
C GLN A 152 10.40 15.16 28.97
N ARG A 153 9.76 15.42 30.12
CA ARG A 153 10.48 15.62 31.39
C ARG A 153 11.12 14.33 31.88
N ILE A 154 10.41 13.21 31.77
CA ILE A 154 10.95 11.89 32.12
C ILE A 154 12.14 11.55 31.21
N PHE A 155 12.05 11.84 29.91
CA PHE A 155 13.16 11.65 28.99
C PHE A 155 14.40 12.47 29.39
N THR A 156 14.24 13.73 29.78
CA THR A 156 15.36 14.56 30.26
C THR A 156 16.00 13.98 31.52
N LEU A 157 15.20 13.46 32.46
CA LEU A 157 15.73 12.82 33.67
C LEU A 157 16.50 11.54 33.36
N LEU A 158 15.95 10.68 32.49
CA LEU A 158 16.65 9.49 32.03
C LEU A 158 17.97 9.84 31.35
N ARG A 159 18.01 10.92 30.55
CA ARG A 159 19.27 11.40 29.95
C ARG A 159 20.29 11.85 30.99
N ARG A 160 19.85 12.53 32.06
CA ARG A 160 20.73 12.95 33.17
C ARG A 160 21.25 11.76 33.98
N GLU A 161 20.46 10.71 34.11
CA GLU A 161 20.84 9.43 34.74
C GLU A 161 21.76 8.56 33.85
N GLY A 162 22.12 9.02 32.64
CA GLY A 162 23.04 8.32 31.75
C GLY A 162 22.39 7.36 30.74
N TRP A 163 21.05 7.28 30.68
CA TRP A 163 20.37 6.42 29.71
C TRP A 163 20.60 6.92 28.27
N ARG A 164 20.98 6.02 27.38
CA ARG A 164 21.29 6.36 25.97
C ARG A 164 20.09 6.26 25.02
N ASP A 165 18.92 5.86 25.52
CA ASP A 165 17.74 5.57 24.73
C ASP A 165 17.16 6.77 23.98
N ASN A 166 16.71 6.55 22.74
CA ASN A 166 16.08 7.58 21.93
C ASN A 166 14.72 8.01 22.53
N HIS A 167 14.39 9.31 22.44
CA HIS A 167 13.09 9.87 22.87
C HIS A 167 11.89 9.10 22.29
N LYS A 168 11.98 8.57 21.05
CA LYS A 168 10.93 7.76 20.44
C LYS A 168 10.68 6.45 21.19
N ARG A 169 11.74 5.77 21.66
CA ARG A 169 11.63 4.52 22.44
C ARG A 169 11.01 4.79 23.80
N VAL A 170 11.49 5.83 24.50
CA VAL A 170 10.95 6.26 25.79
C VAL A 170 9.46 6.63 25.66
N HIS A 171 9.09 7.41 24.64
CA HIS A 171 7.70 7.76 24.38
C HIS A 171 6.81 6.54 24.07
N ARG A 172 7.32 5.57 23.30
CA ARG A 172 6.60 4.31 23.06
C ARG A 172 6.33 3.55 24.37
N LEU A 173 7.34 3.39 25.21
CA LEU A 173 7.23 2.67 26.49
C LEU A 173 6.34 3.41 27.49
N TYR A 174 6.45 4.74 27.54
CA TYR A 174 5.60 5.59 28.36
C TYR A 174 4.12 5.44 27.99
N ARG A 175 3.80 5.46 26.68
CA ARG A 175 2.42 5.24 26.19
C ARG A 175 1.92 3.82 26.47
N LEU A 176 2.74 2.79 26.21
CA LEU A 176 2.39 1.39 26.55
C LEU A 176 2.24 1.16 28.06
N GLY A 177 2.85 2.00 28.89
CA GLY A 177 2.70 2.01 30.34
C GLY A 177 1.43 2.72 30.82
N GLY A 178 0.65 3.34 29.94
CA GLY A 178 -0.56 4.08 30.33
C GLY A 178 -0.28 5.37 31.13
N LEU A 179 0.97 5.84 31.15
CA LEU A 179 1.42 6.93 32.00
C LEU A 179 1.06 8.33 31.47
N ASN A 180 0.32 8.41 30.36
CA ASN A 180 -0.03 9.67 29.74
C ASN A 180 -0.81 10.55 30.70
N LEU A 181 -0.29 11.74 30.95
CA LEU A 181 -1.00 12.74 31.74
C LEU A 181 -2.34 13.04 31.06
N ARG A 182 -3.42 12.97 31.84
CA ARG A 182 -4.74 13.41 31.39
C ARG A 182 -4.65 14.90 31.08
N SER A 183 -4.78 15.26 29.81
CA SER A 183 -4.94 16.68 29.44
C SER A 183 -6.20 17.17 30.12
N LYS A 184 -6.08 18.07 31.10
CA LYS A 184 -7.26 18.81 31.59
C LYS A 184 -7.81 19.52 30.36
N ARG A 185 -9.09 19.28 30.04
CA ARG A 185 -9.78 19.93 28.91
C ARG A 185 -9.36 21.41 28.87
N PRO A 186 -9.03 21.99 27.71
CA PRO A 186 -8.76 23.42 27.66
C PRO A 186 -9.93 24.13 28.33
N ARG A 187 -9.64 25.02 29.28
CA ARG A 187 -10.63 25.74 30.11
C ARG A 187 -11.52 26.70 29.30
N ARG A 188 -11.55 26.58 27.96
CA ARG A 188 -12.17 27.55 27.06
C ARG A 188 -12.54 26.92 25.72
N ASN A 189 -13.64 26.18 25.67
CA ASN A 189 -14.48 26.23 24.48
C ASN A 189 -15.34 27.49 24.65
N ARG A 190 -14.93 28.60 24.01
CA ARG A 190 -15.75 29.80 23.92
C ARG A 190 -17.06 29.41 23.23
N ALA A 191 -18.14 29.47 24.01
CA ALA A 191 -19.52 29.74 23.59
C ALA A 191 -19.94 29.18 22.22
N ALA A 192 -20.35 27.92 22.19
CA ALA A 192 -21.54 27.55 21.42
C ALA A 192 -22.79 27.89 22.25
N ALA A 193 -22.86 29.10 22.81
CA ALA A 193 -24.15 29.64 23.19
C ALA A 193 -24.88 29.86 21.87
N HIS A 194 -26.08 29.27 21.73
CA HIS A 194 -26.94 29.56 20.59
C HIS A 194 -26.99 31.08 20.41
N ARG A 195 -26.58 31.58 19.23
CA ARG A 195 -26.80 32.99 18.90
C ARG A 195 -28.30 33.18 19.00
N LEU A 196 -28.75 33.95 20.00
CA LEU A 196 -30.14 34.36 20.09
C LEU A 196 -30.56 34.94 18.74
N GLU A 197 -31.76 34.62 18.28
CA GLU A 197 -32.28 35.15 17.03
C GLU A 197 -32.23 36.69 17.08
N ARG A 198 -31.74 37.30 16.00
CA ARG A 198 -31.65 38.76 15.93
C ARG A 198 -33.08 39.32 15.88
N PRO A 199 -33.46 40.26 16.77
CA PRO A 199 -34.79 40.86 16.73
C PRO A 199 -35.01 41.56 15.39
N GLN A 200 -36.20 41.38 14.80
CA GLN A 200 -36.61 42.13 13.61
C GLN A 200 -36.74 43.61 13.97
N ARG A 201 -36.14 44.47 13.14
CA ARG A 201 -36.24 45.93 13.28
C ARG A 201 -37.32 46.44 12.33
N SER A 202 -38.17 47.34 12.80
CA SER A 202 -39.37 47.82 12.08
C SER A 202 -39.25 49.25 11.58
N THR A 203 -38.37 50.08 12.16
CA THR A 203 -38.23 51.50 11.82
C THR A 203 -36.77 51.94 11.67
N ILE A 204 -36.55 53.00 10.90
CA ILE A 204 -35.25 53.67 10.77
C ILE A 204 -34.85 54.25 12.14
N HIS A 205 -33.56 54.23 12.46
CA HIS A 205 -32.97 54.68 13.72
C HIS A 205 -33.41 53.92 14.98
N GLN A 206 -34.06 52.77 14.85
CA GLN A 206 -34.43 51.92 15.99
C GLN A 206 -33.21 51.27 16.66
N CYS A 207 -32.15 50.98 15.89
CA CYS A 207 -30.94 50.36 16.42
C CYS A 207 -29.75 50.63 15.52
N TRP A 208 -28.73 51.27 16.08
CA TRP A 208 -27.44 51.46 15.40
C TRP A 208 -26.45 50.41 15.86
N SER A 209 -25.67 49.89 14.92
CA SER A 209 -24.45 49.15 15.22
C SER A 209 -23.27 50.08 15.05
N MET A 210 -22.36 50.05 16.02
CA MET A 210 -21.08 50.72 15.91
C MET A 210 -19.95 49.69 16.01
N ASP A 211 -18.90 49.88 15.22
CA ASP A 211 -17.68 49.07 15.30
C ASP A 211 -16.44 49.93 15.05
N PHE A 212 -15.29 49.42 15.48
CA PHE A 212 -13.99 50.02 15.20
C PHE A 212 -13.24 49.19 14.16
N VAL A 213 -13.11 49.75 12.97
CA VAL A 213 -12.21 49.21 11.94
C VAL A 213 -10.83 49.80 12.16
N ALA A 214 -9.78 49.00 11.96
CA ALA A 214 -8.40 49.46 12.03
C ALA A 214 -7.71 49.22 10.70
N ASP A 215 -6.90 50.18 10.29
CA ASP A 215 -6.09 50.10 9.07
C ASP A 215 -4.73 50.77 9.29
N GLN A 216 -3.86 50.72 8.29
CA GLN A 216 -2.52 51.28 8.34
C GLN A 216 -2.26 52.17 7.12
N LEU A 217 -1.75 53.37 7.36
CA LEU A 217 -1.30 54.27 6.30
C LEU A 217 -0.03 53.72 5.64
N PHE A 218 0.31 54.25 4.46
CA PHE A 218 1.48 53.83 3.69
C PHE A 218 2.81 53.97 4.46
N ASP A 219 2.86 54.88 5.45
CA ASP A 219 4.01 55.16 6.30
C ASP A 219 4.08 54.25 7.55
N GLY A 220 3.17 53.28 7.67
CA GLY A 220 3.11 52.36 8.80
C GLY A 220 2.37 52.89 10.03
N ARG A 221 1.83 54.11 10.01
CA ARG A 221 1.00 54.61 11.12
C ARG A 221 -0.37 53.93 11.13
N LYS A 222 -0.80 53.45 12.30
CA LYS A 222 -2.11 52.82 12.47
C LYS A 222 -3.19 53.88 12.58
N ILE A 223 -4.30 53.69 11.89
CA ILE A 223 -5.52 54.47 12.02
C ILE A 223 -6.65 53.58 12.53
N ARG A 224 -7.63 54.19 13.19
CA ARG A 224 -8.89 53.56 13.57
C ARG A 224 -10.03 54.39 13.05
N ALA A 225 -11.06 53.72 12.53
CA ALA A 225 -12.29 54.34 12.09
C ALA A 225 -13.44 53.78 12.93
N LEU A 226 -14.17 54.67 13.61
CA LEU A 226 -15.47 54.37 14.20
C LEU A 226 -16.50 54.43 13.07
N THR A 227 -17.16 53.31 12.80
CA THR A 227 -18.24 53.22 11.81
C THR A 227 -19.56 53.07 12.54
N ILE A 228 -20.57 53.84 12.14
CA ILE A 228 -21.93 53.77 12.68
C ILE A 228 -22.87 53.46 11.52
N VAL A 229 -23.65 52.41 11.67
CA VAL A 229 -24.58 51.92 10.66
C VAL A 229 -25.95 51.72 11.29
N ASP A 230 -26.99 52.22 10.63
CA ASP A 230 -28.36 51.90 11.00
C ASP A 230 -28.71 50.47 10.56
N ASN A 231 -29.14 49.64 11.50
CA ASN A 231 -29.35 48.21 11.23
C ASN A 231 -30.59 47.95 10.35
N TYR A 232 -31.55 48.89 10.33
CA TYR A 232 -32.75 48.80 9.50
C TYR A 232 -32.48 49.25 8.06
N SER A 233 -32.10 50.52 7.86
CA SER A 233 -31.85 51.09 6.53
C SER A 233 -30.53 50.62 5.89
N ARG A 234 -29.61 50.05 6.67
CA ARG A 234 -28.23 49.69 6.27
C ARG A 234 -27.40 50.87 5.78
N GLN A 235 -27.83 52.09 6.05
CA GLN A 235 -27.08 53.29 5.73
C GLN A 235 -25.99 53.54 6.77
N CYS A 236 -24.84 54.01 6.30
CA CYS A 236 -23.77 54.47 7.18
C CYS A 236 -24.09 55.90 7.64
N LEU A 237 -24.30 56.06 8.94
CA LEU A 237 -24.66 57.34 9.55
C LEU A 237 -23.43 58.21 9.78
N ALA A 238 -22.32 57.61 10.18
CA ALA A 238 -21.06 58.32 10.38
C ALA A 238 -19.84 57.40 10.24
N ILE A 239 -18.75 57.97 9.74
CA ILE A 239 -17.41 57.37 9.79
C ILE A 239 -16.47 58.41 10.37
N HIS A 240 -15.96 58.15 11.58
CA HIS A 240 -15.02 59.03 12.24
C HIS A 240 -13.64 58.37 12.32
N VAL A 241 -12.65 58.96 11.64
CA VAL A 241 -11.30 58.42 11.52
C VAL A 241 -10.35 59.19 12.43
N GLY A 242 -9.53 58.47 13.20
CA GLY A 242 -8.50 59.05 14.06
C GLY A 242 -7.32 58.10 14.25
N LEU A 243 -6.17 58.65 14.65
CA LEU A 243 -4.99 57.85 15.02
C LEU A 243 -5.21 57.09 16.34
N SER A 244 -5.99 57.68 17.24
CA SER A 244 -6.49 57.07 18.47
C SER A 244 -7.88 57.63 18.74
N LEU A 245 -8.81 56.77 19.15
CA LEU A 245 -10.20 57.14 19.43
C LEU A 245 -10.49 56.84 20.90
N LYS A 246 -10.90 57.88 21.63
CA LYS A 246 -11.32 57.81 23.03
C LYS A 246 -12.84 57.79 23.13
N GLY A 247 -13.37 57.52 24.33
CA GLY A 247 -14.81 57.53 24.57
C GLY A 247 -15.45 58.90 24.28
N GLU A 248 -14.74 59.99 24.55
CA GLU A 248 -15.19 61.36 24.25
C GLU A 248 -15.44 61.58 22.75
N ASP A 249 -14.60 61.00 21.89
CA ASP A 249 -14.76 61.08 20.44
C ASP A 249 -16.01 60.33 19.97
N VAL A 250 -16.29 59.16 20.58
CA VAL A 250 -17.52 58.40 20.31
C VAL A 250 -18.76 59.20 20.72
N VAL A 251 -18.75 59.80 21.91
CA VAL A 251 -19.87 60.62 22.40
C VAL A 251 -20.12 61.82 21.48
N ARG A 252 -19.05 62.49 21.01
CA ARG A 252 -19.15 63.61 20.07
C ARG A 252 -19.81 63.19 18.76
N VAL A 253 -19.46 62.01 18.23
CA VAL A 253 -20.04 61.50 16.97
C VAL A 253 -21.50 61.06 17.15
N MET A 254 -21.88 60.57 18.32
CA MET A 254 -23.25 60.12 18.61
C MET A 254 -24.23 61.26 18.93
N ASN A 255 -23.72 62.45 19.28
CA ASN A 255 -24.52 63.63 19.64
C ASN A 255 -24.76 64.58 18.46
N HIS A 256 -24.21 64.29 17.28
CA HIS A 256 -24.41 65.01 16.02
C HIS A 256 -25.41 64.26 15.13
#